data_AF-A0A2X5P650-F1
#
_entry.id   AF-A0A2X5P650-F1
#
_cell.length_a   1.000
_cell.length_b   1.000
_cell.length_c   1.000
_cell.angle_alpha   90.00
_cell.angle_beta   90.00
_cell.angle_gamma   90.00
#
_symmetry.space_group_name_H-M   'P 1'
#
loop_
_entity.id
_entity.type
_entity.pdbx_description
1 polymer ?
#
loop_
_entity_poly.entity_id
_entity_poly.type
_entity_poly.pdbx_seq_one_letter_code
_entity_poly.pdbx_strand_id
1 'polypeptide(L)'
;MGPVPGTIALFGCFLIMIIILAVLALIVVKALAESPWGVFTVCSTVPIALFMGIYMRFLRPGRVGEVSVIGLVLLLLSIWFGGVIAHDPYWGPALTFKDTTITFTLIGYAFVSALLPVWLILAPRDYLATFLKIGVIVGLAAGIVILNPDLKMPAVTPFIDGSGPLWKGALFPFLFITIACGAVSGFHALIASGTTPKLLANENDARFIGYGAMLMESFVAMMALVAASVIEPGLYFAMNSPPATLGITMPDLHQMGGDNAPLIMAQLQEVTARAAATVSSWGFVITPEQILQTAQNIGEPSVLNRAGGAPTLAVELPKFSIKLCQWRIWDSGITSGSCSRRYLS
;
A
#
# COMPACT_ATOMS: atom_id res chain seq x y z
N MET A 1 33.75 -14.76 -7.04
CA MET A 1 33.75 -13.96 -8.29
C MET A 1 35.03 -13.15 -8.32
N GLY A 2 35.78 -13.14 -9.43
CA GLY A 2 37.02 -12.36 -9.53
C GLY A 2 36.78 -10.84 -9.47
N PRO A 3 37.84 -10.01 -9.47
CA PRO A 3 37.73 -8.55 -9.34
C PRO A 3 36.92 -7.89 -10.45
N VAL A 4 37.05 -8.34 -11.70
CA VAL A 4 36.32 -7.77 -12.85
C VAL A 4 34.82 -8.13 -12.79
N PRO A 5 34.41 -9.41 -12.69
CA PRO A 5 32.99 -9.75 -12.54
C PRO A 5 32.35 -9.16 -11.28
N GLY A 6 33.09 -9.11 -10.16
CA GLY A 6 32.59 -8.54 -8.91
C GLY A 6 32.33 -7.04 -8.99
N THR A 7 33.22 -6.29 -9.64
CA THR A 7 33.04 -4.83 -9.82
C THR A 7 31.85 -4.52 -10.72
N ILE A 8 31.69 -5.26 -11.82
CA ILE A 8 30.53 -5.11 -12.72
C ILE A 8 29.23 -5.45 -11.97
N ALA A 9 29.23 -6.55 -11.20
CA ALA A 9 28.07 -6.93 -10.39
C ALA A 9 27.71 -5.86 -9.36
N LEU A 10 28.69 -5.31 -8.62
CA LEU A 10 28.46 -4.25 -7.64
C LEU A 10 27.92 -2.97 -8.28
N PHE A 11 28.46 -2.56 -9.43
CA PHE A 11 27.96 -1.40 -10.17
C PHE A 11 26.52 -1.61 -10.66
N GLY A 12 26.23 -2.80 -11.20
CA GLY A 12 24.86 -3.17 -11.59
C GLY A 12 23.91 -3.17 -10.39
N CYS A 13 24.32 -3.74 -9.26
CA CYS A 13 23.53 -3.74 -8.03
C CYS A 13 23.26 -2.31 -7.55
N PHE A 14 24.24 -1.42 -7.60
CA PHE A 14 24.09 -0.02 -7.22
C PHE A 14 23.05 0.71 -8.10
N LEU A 15 23.12 0.56 -9.42
CA LEU A 15 22.13 1.17 -10.33
C LEU A 15 20.73 0.62 -10.11
N ILE A 16 20.59 -0.69 -9.92
CA ILE A 16 19.30 -1.34 -9.63
C ILE A 16 18.73 -0.80 -8.31
N MET A 17 19.55 -0.65 -7.27
CA MET A 17 19.12 -0.10 -5.99
C MET A 17 18.60 1.34 -6.12
N ILE A 18 19.21 2.19 -6.95
CA ILE A 18 18.72 3.55 -7.21
C ILE A 18 17.32 3.52 -7.84
N ILE A 19 17.14 2.74 -8.91
CA ILE A 19 15.86 2.65 -9.63
C ILE A 19 14.76 2.18 -8.67
N ILE A 20 15.06 1.20 -7.84
CA ILE A 20 14.07 0.60 -6.94
C ILE A 20 13.72 1.53 -5.79
N LEU A 21 14.71 2.19 -5.19
CA LEU A 21 14.44 3.23 -4.18
C LEU A 21 13.58 4.34 -4.76
N ALA A 22 13.80 4.73 -6.02
CA ALA A 22 12.95 5.72 -6.69
C ALA A 22 11.51 5.22 -6.88
N VAL A 23 11.31 4.00 -7.39
CA VAL A 23 9.95 3.43 -7.58
C VAL A 23 9.21 3.25 -6.26
N LEU A 24 9.86 2.71 -5.23
CA LEU A 24 9.25 2.54 -3.91
C LEU A 24 8.96 3.89 -3.24
N ALA A 25 9.87 4.86 -3.37
CA ALA A 25 9.64 6.21 -2.88
C ALA A 25 8.44 6.85 -3.57
N LEU A 26 8.28 6.70 -4.89
CA LEU A 26 7.11 7.20 -5.62
C LEU A 26 5.80 6.62 -5.08
N ILE A 27 5.74 5.33 -4.78
CA ILE A 27 4.54 4.70 -4.21
C ILE A 27 4.23 5.28 -2.82
N VAL A 28 5.24 5.43 -1.96
CA VAL A 28 5.07 6.00 -0.62
C VAL A 28 4.67 7.48 -0.69
N VAL A 29 5.31 8.27 -1.54
CA VAL A 29 4.97 9.69 -1.76
C VAL A 29 3.52 9.81 -2.19
N LYS A 30 3.07 9.04 -3.18
CA LYS A 30 1.68 9.08 -3.66
C LYS A 30 0.66 8.57 -2.65
N ALA A 31 1.06 7.69 -1.73
CA ALA A 31 0.20 7.18 -0.68
C ALA A 31 0.07 8.14 0.51
N LEU A 32 1.11 8.96 0.77
CA LEU A 32 1.13 9.93 1.86
C LEU A 32 0.70 11.33 1.43
N ALA A 33 0.91 11.67 0.15
CA ALA A 33 0.39 12.88 -0.44
C ALA A 33 -1.13 12.92 -0.27
N GLU A 34 -1.65 14.08 0.11
CA GLU A 34 -3.07 14.30 0.38
C GLU A 34 -3.66 13.46 1.54
N SER A 35 -2.82 12.74 2.33
CA SER A 35 -3.28 11.89 3.43
C SER A 35 -2.73 12.36 4.78
N PRO A 36 -3.40 13.31 5.47
CA PRO A 36 -2.96 13.77 6.80
C PRO A 36 -2.94 12.62 7.83
N TRP A 37 -3.87 11.67 7.71
CA TRP A 37 -3.87 10.45 8.54
C TRP A 37 -2.60 9.62 8.34
N GLY A 38 -2.22 9.37 7.08
CA GLY A 38 -1.01 8.62 6.73
C GLY A 38 0.26 9.33 7.20
N VAL A 39 0.38 10.63 6.93
CA VAL A 39 1.53 11.46 7.33
C VAL A 39 1.70 11.44 8.84
N PHE A 40 0.65 11.73 9.61
CA PHE A 40 0.72 11.75 11.07
C PHE A 40 1.15 10.38 11.63
N THR A 41 0.55 9.30 11.11
CA THR A 41 0.85 7.94 11.55
C THR A 41 2.30 7.58 11.28
N VAL A 42 2.80 7.83 10.06
CA VAL A 42 4.19 7.52 9.68
C VAL A 42 5.18 8.38 10.47
N CYS A 43 4.93 9.68 10.60
CA CYS A 43 5.77 10.58 11.39
C CYS A 43 5.84 10.15 12.86
N SER A 44 4.72 9.67 13.43
CA SER A 44 4.67 9.16 14.80
C SER A 44 5.49 7.88 15.02
N THR A 45 5.72 7.07 13.97
CA THR A 45 6.56 5.88 14.10
C THR A 45 8.03 6.20 14.41
N VAL A 46 8.52 7.38 14.00
CA VAL A 46 9.92 7.80 14.23
C VAL A 46 10.21 7.99 15.73
N PRO A 47 9.49 8.83 16.49
CA PRO A 47 9.73 8.97 17.92
C PRO A 47 9.44 7.68 18.70
N ILE A 48 8.45 6.88 18.28
CA ILE A 48 8.19 5.56 18.89
C ILE A 48 9.40 4.65 18.70
N ALA A 49 9.95 4.57 17.48
CA ALA A 49 11.13 3.76 17.20
C ALA A 49 12.37 4.23 17.98
N LEU A 50 12.60 5.54 18.07
CA LEU A 50 13.69 6.11 18.88
C LEU A 50 13.53 5.74 20.36
N PHE A 51 12.31 5.86 20.90
CA PHE A 51 12.01 5.44 22.26
C PHE A 51 12.27 3.95 22.47
N MET A 52 11.78 3.08 21.57
CA MET A 52 12.01 1.64 21.64
C MET A 52 13.50 1.30 21.58
N GLY A 53 14.26 1.94 20.70
CA GLY A 53 15.71 1.75 20.56
C GLY A 53 16.47 2.13 21.83
N ILE A 54 16.19 3.31 22.40
CA ILE A 54 16.78 3.78 23.66
C ILE A 54 16.38 2.87 24.82
N TYR A 55 15.11 2.46 24.89
CA TYR A 55 14.60 1.61 25.96
C TYR A 55 15.31 0.25 25.99
N MET A 56 15.44 -0.39 24.83
CA MET A 56 16.12 -1.69 24.70
C MET A 56 17.62 -1.60 24.95
N ARG A 57 18.24 -0.43 24.74
CA ARG A 57 19.68 -0.26 24.94
C ARG A 57 20.05 0.14 26.36
N PHE A 58 19.30 1.05 26.99
CA PHE A 58 19.72 1.70 28.23
C PHE A 58 18.77 1.47 29.41
N LEU A 59 17.46 1.39 29.21
CA LEU A 59 16.50 1.30 30.33
C LEU A 59 16.34 -0.14 30.81
N ARG A 60 16.01 -1.07 29.90
CA ARG A 60 15.81 -2.49 30.24
C ARG A 60 16.31 -3.41 29.13
N PRO A 61 17.64 -3.64 29.06
CA PRO A 61 18.23 -4.58 28.11
C PRO A 61 17.61 -5.97 28.23
N GLY A 62 17.28 -6.59 27.09
CA GLY A 62 16.76 -7.95 27.00
C GLY A 62 15.25 -8.13 27.21
N ARG A 63 14.50 -7.11 27.62
CA ARG A 63 13.03 -7.19 27.80
C ARG A 63 12.27 -6.77 26.54
N VAL A 64 12.47 -7.52 25.45
CA VAL A 64 11.85 -7.22 24.14
C VAL A 64 10.32 -7.21 24.22
N GLY A 65 9.72 -8.10 24.99
CA GLY A 65 8.27 -8.19 25.13
C GLY A 65 7.60 -6.93 25.70
N GLU A 66 8.19 -6.29 26.72
CA GLU A 66 7.65 -5.05 27.30
C GLU A 66 7.63 -3.91 26.26
N VAL A 67 8.74 -3.75 25.53
CA VAL A 67 8.88 -2.74 24.47
C VAL A 67 7.95 -3.02 23.31
N SER A 68 7.73 -4.29 22.98
CA SER A 68 6.81 -4.70 21.92
C SER A 68 5.39 -4.27 22.23
N VAL A 69 4.91 -4.52 23.45
CA VAL A 69 3.56 -4.15 23.88
C VAL A 69 3.40 -2.63 23.91
N ILE A 70 4.38 -1.91 24.48
CA ILE A 70 4.35 -0.44 24.51
C ILE A 70 4.35 0.13 23.09
N GLY A 71 5.25 -0.36 22.23
CA GLY A 71 5.32 0.05 20.83
C GLY A 71 4.02 -0.18 20.08
N LEU A 72 3.42 -1.37 20.23
CA LEU A 72 2.13 -1.70 19.62
C LEU A 72 1.00 -0.79 20.10
N VAL A 73 0.90 -0.55 21.42
CA VAL A 73 -0.11 0.34 21.98
C VAL A 73 0.08 1.77 21.45
N LEU A 74 1.31 2.29 21.46
CA LEU A 74 1.61 3.62 20.92
C LEU A 74 1.29 3.71 19.43
N LEU A 75 1.58 2.66 18.65
CA LEU A 75 1.25 2.61 17.23
C LEU A 75 -0.26 2.64 16.98
N LEU A 76 -1.03 1.83 17.72
CA LEU A 76 -2.50 1.84 17.62
C LEU A 76 -3.08 3.19 18.03
N LEU A 77 -2.54 3.82 19.08
CA LEU A 77 -2.90 5.17 19.47
C LEU A 77 -2.56 6.18 18.36
N SER A 78 -1.39 6.10 17.74
CA SER A 78 -1.01 6.97 16.61
C SER A 78 -1.95 6.82 15.42
N ILE A 79 -2.36 5.60 15.09
CA ILE A 79 -3.35 5.36 14.02
C ILE A 79 -4.69 6.00 14.39
N TRP A 80 -5.16 5.81 15.62
CA TRP A 80 -6.42 6.37 16.09
C TRP A 80 -6.41 7.90 16.12
N PHE A 81 -5.38 8.51 16.73
CA PHE A 81 -5.20 9.96 16.76
C PHE A 81 -4.99 10.55 15.37
N GLY A 82 -4.35 9.82 14.45
CA GLY A 82 -4.21 10.25 13.07
C GLY A 82 -5.55 10.42 12.37
N GLY A 83 -6.54 9.58 12.67
CA GLY A 83 -7.91 9.76 12.18
C GLY A 83 -8.58 11.00 12.77
N VAL A 84 -8.46 11.21 14.09
CA VAL A 84 -8.99 12.40 14.77
C VAL A 84 -8.40 13.69 14.20
N ILE A 85 -7.08 13.70 13.98
CA ILE A 85 -6.34 14.85 13.43
C ILE A 85 -6.72 15.12 11.98
N ALA A 86 -6.96 14.08 11.18
CA ALA A 86 -7.38 14.23 9.79
C ALA A 86 -8.75 14.92 9.66
N HIS A 87 -9.64 14.74 10.64
CA HIS A 87 -10.96 15.40 10.69
C HIS A 87 -10.94 16.78 11.35
N ASP A 88 -9.81 17.19 11.96
CA ASP A 88 -9.70 18.49 12.61
C ASP A 88 -9.56 19.61 11.55
N PRO A 89 -10.36 20.70 11.64
CA PRO A 89 -10.35 21.78 10.64
C PRO A 89 -9.02 22.52 10.51
N TYR A 90 -8.16 22.49 11.54
CA TYR A 90 -6.88 23.16 11.54
C TYR A 90 -5.74 22.20 11.24
N TRP A 91 -5.68 21.06 11.96
CA TRP A 91 -4.57 20.11 11.85
C TRP A 91 -4.65 19.23 10.61
N GLY A 92 -5.85 18.95 10.09
CA GLY A 92 -6.04 18.21 8.84
C GLY A 92 -5.32 18.91 7.69
N PRO A 93 -5.69 20.15 7.32
CA PRO A 93 -5.01 20.90 6.27
C PRO A 93 -3.52 21.15 6.54
N ALA A 94 -3.12 21.32 7.80
CA ALA A 94 -1.72 21.57 8.16
C ALA A 94 -0.80 20.35 7.90
N LEU A 95 -1.34 19.13 7.93
CA LEU A 95 -0.62 17.88 7.66
C LEU A 95 -0.85 17.32 6.24
N THR A 96 -1.62 18.03 5.43
CA THR A 96 -1.80 17.75 4.01
C THR A 96 -0.66 18.39 3.23
N PHE A 97 0.28 17.57 2.75
CA PHE A 97 1.45 18.04 2.00
C PHE A 97 1.39 17.57 0.55
N LYS A 98 1.94 18.41 -0.34
CA LYS A 98 2.17 18.08 -1.75
C LYS A 98 3.22 16.98 -1.90
N ASP A 99 3.11 16.20 -2.99
CA ASP A 99 4.06 15.16 -3.40
C ASP A 99 5.52 15.65 -3.37
N THR A 100 5.76 16.87 -3.85
CA THR A 100 7.11 17.46 -3.91
C THR A 100 7.69 17.67 -2.52
N THR A 101 6.90 18.19 -1.58
CA THR A 101 7.31 18.37 -0.18
C THR A 101 7.61 17.03 0.47
N ILE A 102 6.71 16.04 0.34
CA ILE A 102 6.91 14.69 0.89
C ILE A 102 8.16 14.05 0.29
N THR A 103 8.43 14.25 -1.01
CA THR A 103 9.63 13.71 -1.67
C THR A 103 10.91 14.25 -1.03
N PHE A 104 11.03 15.58 -0.88
CA PHE A 104 12.23 16.17 -0.26
C PHE A 104 12.36 15.80 1.22
N THR A 105 11.26 15.74 1.96
CA THR A 105 11.26 15.29 3.36
C THR A 105 11.70 13.84 3.49
N LEU A 106 11.24 12.95 2.59
CA LEU A 106 11.61 11.54 2.59
C LEU A 106 13.10 11.34 2.26
N ILE A 107 13.64 12.10 1.30
CA ILE A 107 15.08 12.11 1.00
C ILE A 107 15.88 12.58 2.21
N GLY A 108 15.48 13.68 2.85
CA GLY A 108 16.13 14.19 4.06
C GLY A 108 16.09 13.18 5.21
N TYR A 109 14.93 12.56 5.45
CA TYR A 109 14.76 11.50 6.45
C TYR A 109 15.63 10.28 6.15
N ALA A 110 15.70 9.82 4.90
CA ALA A 110 16.52 8.69 4.50
C ALA A 110 18.02 8.97 4.72
N PHE A 111 18.47 10.19 4.40
CA PHE A 111 19.83 10.63 4.66
C PHE A 111 20.16 10.62 6.17
N VAL A 112 19.32 11.25 7.00
CA VAL A 112 19.52 11.26 8.46
C VAL A 112 19.49 9.85 9.04
N SER A 113 18.55 9.01 8.61
CA SER A 113 18.41 7.63 9.08
C SER A 113 19.61 6.76 8.70
N ALA A 114 20.25 7.00 7.57
CA ALA A 114 21.46 6.29 7.15
C ALA A 114 22.69 6.66 7.99
N LEU A 115 22.72 7.85 8.60
CA LEU A 115 23.79 8.29 9.50
C LEU A 115 23.61 7.76 10.93
N LEU A 116 22.36 7.48 11.33
CA LEU A 116 22.04 7.02 12.68
C LEU A 116 22.37 5.52 12.86
N PRO A 117 22.71 5.10 14.09
CA PRO A 117 22.97 3.69 14.38
C PRO A 117 21.76 2.78 14.10
N VAL A 118 22.01 1.59 13.55
CA VAL A 118 20.97 0.60 13.21
C VAL A 118 20.06 0.26 14.40
N TRP A 119 20.62 0.16 15.61
CA TRP A 119 19.86 -0.18 16.82
C TRP A 119 18.91 0.94 17.29
N LEU A 120 19.17 2.20 16.90
CA LEU A 120 18.45 3.36 17.41
C LEU A 120 17.14 3.61 16.66
N ILE A 121 17.16 3.50 15.34
CA ILE A 121 15.98 3.81 14.50
C ILE A 121 15.60 2.66 13.58
N LEU A 122 16.54 2.08 12.84
CA LEU A 122 16.24 1.12 11.77
C LEU A 122 15.63 -0.17 12.33
N ALA A 123 16.33 -0.85 13.24
CA ALA A 123 15.86 -2.08 13.86
C ALA A 123 14.53 -1.95 14.63
N PRO A 124 14.34 -0.97 15.55
CA PRO A 124 13.08 -0.82 16.27
C PRO A 124 11.91 -0.42 15.37
N ARG A 125 12.14 0.40 14.34
CA ARG A 125 11.10 0.78 13.37
C ARG A 125 10.65 -0.41 12.52
N ASP A 126 11.59 -1.20 12.00
CA ASP A 126 11.28 -2.40 11.21
C ASP A 126 10.55 -3.44 12.06
N TYR A 127 10.95 -3.58 13.32
CA TYR A 127 10.27 -4.42 14.29
C TYR A 127 8.83 -3.96 14.58
N LEU A 128 8.63 -2.66 14.83
CA LEU A 128 7.30 -2.08 15.06
C LEU A 128 6.37 -2.28 13.85
N ALA A 129 6.88 -2.04 12.63
CA ALA A 129 6.13 -2.23 11.40
C ALA A 129 5.74 -3.69 11.15
N THR A 130 6.49 -4.66 11.70
CA THR A 130 6.19 -6.08 11.56
C THR A 130 4.87 -6.44 12.25
N PHE A 131 4.58 -5.89 13.43
CA PHE A 131 3.30 -6.12 14.10
C PHE A 131 2.11 -5.62 13.28
N LEU A 132 2.22 -4.42 12.72
CA LEU A 132 1.17 -3.88 11.85
C LEU A 132 0.98 -4.73 10.61
N LYS A 133 2.08 -5.14 9.95
CA LYS A 133 2.04 -6.00 8.76
C LYS A 133 1.37 -7.34 9.07
N ILE A 134 1.81 -8.05 10.11
CA ILE A 134 1.23 -9.34 10.48
C ILE A 134 -0.24 -9.18 10.87
N GLY A 135 -0.58 -8.16 11.66
CA GLY A 135 -1.97 -7.88 12.05
C GLY A 135 -2.89 -7.65 10.86
N VAL A 136 -2.47 -6.82 9.91
CA VAL A 136 -3.23 -6.56 8.67
C VAL A 136 -3.33 -7.81 7.79
N ILE A 137 -2.24 -8.57 7.64
CA ILE A 137 -2.23 -9.81 6.86
C ILE A 137 -3.18 -10.84 7.45
N VAL A 138 -3.12 -11.07 8.77
CA VAL A 138 -4.01 -12.01 9.45
C VAL A 138 -5.47 -11.54 9.38
N GLY A 139 -5.72 -10.25 9.62
CA GLY A 139 -7.06 -9.68 9.53
C GLY A 139 -7.67 -9.81 8.14
N LEU A 140 -6.88 -9.52 7.10
CA LEU A 140 -7.31 -9.68 5.71
C LEU A 140 -7.53 -11.16 5.35
N ALA A 141 -6.67 -12.06 5.83
CA ALA A 141 -6.82 -13.50 5.58
C ALA A 141 -8.11 -14.04 6.17
N ALA A 142 -8.37 -13.71 7.43
CA ALA A 142 -9.62 -14.05 8.10
C ALA A 142 -10.82 -13.42 7.37
N GLY A 143 -10.71 -12.16 6.94
CA GLY A 143 -11.73 -11.49 6.15
C GLY A 143 -12.08 -12.24 4.86
N ILE A 144 -11.07 -12.64 4.07
CA ILE A 144 -11.26 -13.41 2.84
C ILE A 144 -11.97 -14.74 3.12
N VAL A 145 -11.52 -15.49 4.12
CA VAL A 145 -12.09 -16.81 4.45
C VAL A 145 -13.54 -16.71 4.93
N ILE A 146 -13.86 -15.72 5.77
CA ILE A 146 -15.21 -15.53 6.31
C ILE A 146 -16.16 -15.04 5.21
N LEU A 147 -15.72 -14.10 4.38
CA LEU A 147 -16.57 -13.47 3.37
C LEU A 147 -16.75 -14.32 2.11
N ASN A 148 -15.79 -15.20 1.83
CA ASN A 148 -15.75 -16.09 0.67
C ASN A 148 -16.22 -15.36 -0.62
N PRO A 149 -15.50 -14.32 -1.06
CA PRO A 149 -15.95 -13.47 -2.14
C PRO A 149 -15.86 -14.19 -3.49
N ASP A 150 -16.87 -14.03 -4.32
CA ASP A 150 -16.85 -14.51 -5.70
C ASP A 150 -15.74 -13.81 -6.50
N LEU A 151 -14.90 -14.62 -7.15
CA LEU A 151 -13.90 -14.11 -8.08
C LEU A 151 -14.60 -13.73 -9.40
N LYS A 152 -14.62 -12.44 -9.71
CA LYS A 152 -15.28 -11.89 -10.89
C LYS A 152 -14.38 -11.85 -12.12
N MET A 153 -13.06 -11.76 -11.89
CA MET A 153 -12.09 -11.79 -12.97
C MET A 153 -12.08 -13.19 -13.62
N PRO A 154 -12.12 -13.31 -14.95
CA PRO A 154 -12.06 -14.60 -15.62
C PRO A 154 -10.72 -15.30 -15.33
N ALA A 155 -10.76 -16.63 -15.23
CA ALA A 155 -9.58 -17.45 -14.92
C ALA A 155 -8.44 -17.28 -15.94
N VAL A 156 -8.79 -16.95 -17.19
CA VAL A 156 -7.83 -16.64 -18.26
C VAL A 156 -8.26 -15.34 -18.94
N THR A 157 -7.33 -14.40 -19.06
CA THR A 157 -7.55 -13.13 -19.77
C THR A 157 -6.88 -13.18 -21.15
N PRO A 158 -7.38 -12.41 -22.14
CA PRO A 158 -6.80 -12.39 -23.49
C PRO A 158 -5.44 -11.70 -23.55
N PHE A 159 -5.03 -10.97 -22.51
CA PHE A 159 -3.87 -10.08 -22.50
C PHE A 159 -2.50 -10.76 -22.30
N ILE A 160 -2.43 -12.08 -22.48
CA ILE A 160 -1.18 -12.87 -22.34
C ILE A 160 -0.15 -12.47 -23.41
N ASP A 161 -0.63 -12.01 -24.56
CA ASP A 161 0.14 -11.52 -25.70
C ASP A 161 0.83 -10.15 -25.46
N GLY A 162 0.56 -9.51 -24.32
CA GLY A 162 1.12 -8.21 -23.96
C GLY A 162 0.38 -7.01 -24.52
N SER A 163 -0.83 -7.21 -25.07
CA SER A 163 -1.76 -6.14 -25.49
C SER A 163 -2.52 -5.49 -24.32
N GLY A 164 -2.21 -5.88 -23.07
CA GLY A 164 -2.94 -5.47 -21.88
C GLY A 164 -2.97 -3.95 -21.64
N PRO A 165 -4.10 -3.41 -21.13
CA PRO A 165 -4.25 -1.97 -20.89
C PRO A 165 -3.49 -1.46 -19.65
N LEU A 166 -3.12 -2.36 -18.73
CA LEU A 166 -2.29 -2.02 -17.56
C LEU A 166 -0.81 -1.96 -17.93
N TRP A 167 -0.36 -2.90 -18.77
CA TRP A 167 1.04 -3.06 -19.11
C TRP A 167 1.22 -3.55 -20.54
N LYS A 168 2.15 -2.91 -21.26
CA LYS A 168 2.54 -3.32 -22.61
C LYS A 168 3.77 -4.22 -22.55
N GLY A 169 3.66 -5.45 -23.05
CA GLY A 169 4.76 -6.40 -23.13
C GLY A 169 4.37 -7.82 -22.69
N ALA A 170 5.15 -8.81 -23.11
CA ALA A 170 4.86 -10.22 -22.87
C ALA A 170 4.82 -10.56 -21.37
N LEU A 171 3.91 -11.48 -21.00
CA LEU A 171 3.75 -11.98 -19.62
C LEU A 171 5.06 -12.57 -19.08
N PHE A 172 5.82 -13.28 -19.92
CA PHE A 172 7.13 -13.81 -19.59
C PHE A 172 8.24 -12.94 -20.22
N PRO A 173 9.29 -12.53 -19.47
CA PRO A 173 9.62 -12.88 -18.08
C PRO A 173 9.01 -11.93 -17.03
N PHE A 174 8.18 -10.97 -17.44
CA PHE A 174 7.70 -9.88 -16.58
C PHE A 174 7.02 -10.34 -15.29
N LEU A 175 6.24 -11.43 -15.35
CA LEU A 175 5.62 -12.08 -14.19
C LEU A 175 6.61 -12.36 -13.05
N PHE A 176 7.82 -12.81 -13.38
CA PHE A 176 8.89 -13.13 -12.42
C PHE A 176 9.67 -11.90 -11.93
N ILE A 177 9.38 -10.73 -12.48
CA ILE A 177 9.99 -9.46 -12.11
C ILE A 177 9.02 -8.64 -11.24
N THR A 178 7.71 -8.70 -11.53
CA THR A 178 6.71 -7.80 -10.93
C THR A 178 5.71 -8.44 -9.97
N ILE A 179 5.42 -9.74 -10.08
CA ILE A 179 4.48 -10.44 -9.18
C ILE A 179 5.24 -11.35 -8.20
N ALA A 180 6.18 -12.15 -8.71
CA ALA A 180 7.13 -12.83 -7.84
C ALA A 180 8.23 -11.84 -7.51
N CYS A 181 8.22 -11.31 -6.29
CA CYS A 181 9.35 -10.55 -5.80
C CYS A 181 10.59 -11.49 -5.87
N GLY A 182 11.56 -11.21 -6.76
CA GLY A 182 12.94 -11.66 -6.57
C GLY A 182 13.39 -13.08 -6.94
N ALA A 183 12.56 -14.03 -7.37
CA ALA A 183 13.04 -15.40 -7.63
C ALA A 183 14.01 -15.51 -8.83
N VAL A 184 13.72 -14.82 -9.94
CA VAL A 184 14.58 -14.81 -11.13
C VAL A 184 15.51 -13.59 -11.15
N SER A 185 15.10 -12.47 -10.55
CA SER A 185 15.88 -11.21 -10.57
C SER A 185 16.98 -11.13 -9.50
N GLY A 186 17.03 -12.05 -8.52
CA GLY A 186 17.98 -12.00 -7.40
C GLY A 186 17.72 -10.85 -6.42
N PHE A 187 16.60 -10.15 -6.56
CA PHE A 187 16.28 -8.93 -5.81
C PHE A 187 16.16 -9.13 -4.30
N HIS A 188 15.61 -10.27 -3.86
CA HIS A 188 15.51 -10.58 -2.43
C HIS A 188 16.87 -10.75 -1.77
N ALA A 189 17.85 -11.33 -2.47
CA ALA A 189 19.20 -11.44 -1.96
C ALA A 189 19.84 -10.04 -1.77
N LEU A 190 19.57 -9.10 -2.69
CA LEU A 190 20.08 -7.72 -2.60
C LEU A 190 19.45 -6.94 -1.45
N ILE A 191 18.12 -6.98 -1.29
CA ILE A 191 17.43 -6.26 -0.21
C ILE A 191 17.69 -6.90 1.16
N ALA A 192 17.58 -8.23 1.26
CA ALA A 192 17.79 -8.94 2.51
C ALA A 192 19.19 -8.68 3.09
N SER A 193 20.20 -8.44 2.23
CA SER A 193 21.58 -8.16 2.64
C SER A 193 21.73 -6.92 3.56
N GLY A 194 20.78 -5.98 3.54
CA GLY A 194 20.87 -4.72 4.28
C GLY A 194 20.74 -4.87 5.79
N THR A 195 19.83 -5.72 6.26
CA THR A 195 19.49 -5.88 7.68
C THR A 195 19.54 -7.32 8.16
N THR A 196 19.10 -8.29 7.35
CA THR A 196 19.00 -9.71 7.76
C THR A 196 20.33 -10.28 8.23
N PRO A 197 21.47 -10.15 7.50
CA PRO A 197 22.77 -10.64 7.98
C PRO A 197 23.25 -9.98 9.27
N LYS A 198 22.84 -8.74 9.54
CA LYS A 198 23.23 -7.99 10.75
C LYS A 198 22.44 -8.41 11.99
N LEU A 199 21.30 -9.09 11.79
CA LEU A 199 20.38 -9.51 12.84
C LEU A 199 20.37 -11.03 13.08
N LEU A 200 20.90 -11.81 12.14
CA LEU A 200 21.12 -13.25 12.31
C LEU A 200 22.16 -13.51 13.40
N ALA A 201 21.84 -14.41 14.34
CA ALA A 201 22.79 -14.82 15.36
C ALA A 201 23.88 -15.75 14.78
N ASN A 202 23.49 -16.61 13.84
CA ASN A 202 24.40 -17.50 13.11
C ASN A 202 23.84 -17.83 11.71
N GLU A 203 24.66 -18.47 10.87
CA GLU A 203 24.31 -18.80 9.49
C GLU A 203 23.22 -19.88 9.38
N ASN A 204 23.10 -20.79 10.34
CA ASN A 204 22.08 -21.84 10.30
C ASN A 204 20.66 -21.27 10.39
N ASP A 205 20.50 -20.12 11.06
CA ASP A 205 19.22 -19.42 11.16
C ASP A 205 18.77 -18.85 9.80
N ALA A 206 19.71 -18.60 8.88
CA ALA A 206 19.42 -17.99 7.57
C ALA A 206 18.42 -18.81 6.75
N ARG A 207 18.53 -20.15 6.81
CA ARG A 207 17.62 -21.05 6.07
C ARG A 207 16.20 -20.97 6.60
N PHE A 208 16.03 -21.00 7.92
CA PHE A 208 14.70 -20.96 8.55
C PHE A 208 14.03 -19.60 8.31
N ILE A 209 14.76 -18.50 8.55
CA ILE A 209 14.23 -17.14 8.36
C ILE A 209 13.93 -16.88 6.89
N GLY A 210 14.85 -17.24 5.99
CA GLY A 210 14.66 -17.06 4.55
C GLY A 210 13.47 -17.85 4.00
N TYR A 211 13.33 -19.13 4.39
CA TYR A 211 12.20 -19.96 3.97
C TYR A 211 10.87 -19.42 4.51
N GLY A 212 10.82 -19.06 5.80
CA GLY A 212 9.64 -18.46 6.40
C GLY A 212 9.22 -17.14 5.75
N ALA A 213 10.19 -16.28 5.42
CA ALA A 213 9.93 -15.03 4.69
C ALA A 213 9.31 -15.27 3.30
N MET A 214 9.85 -16.22 2.53
CA MET A 214 9.32 -16.57 1.21
C MET A 214 7.88 -17.11 1.27
N LEU A 215 7.57 -17.94 2.27
CA LEU A 215 6.21 -18.42 2.49
C LEU A 215 5.25 -17.27 2.83
N MET A 216 5.67 -16.35 3.70
CA MET A 216 4.85 -15.20 4.09
C MET A 216 4.60 -14.25 2.92
N GLU A 217 5.61 -13.97 2.09
CA GLU A 217 5.44 -13.16 0.88
C GLU A 217 4.51 -13.83 -0.14
N SER A 218 4.66 -15.15 -0.34
CA SER A 218 3.78 -15.92 -1.22
C SER A 218 2.33 -15.88 -0.75
N PHE A 219 2.12 -15.95 0.57
CA PHE A 219 0.80 -15.82 1.18
C PHE A 219 0.18 -14.45 0.92
N VAL A 220 0.93 -13.35 1.12
CA VAL A 220 0.46 -12.00 0.81
C VAL A 220 0.18 -11.82 -0.68
N ALA A 221 1.00 -12.39 -1.56
CA ALA A 221 0.77 -12.35 -3.00
C ALA A 221 -0.54 -13.04 -3.39
N MET A 222 -0.87 -14.19 -2.79
CA MET A 222 -2.14 -14.86 -2.99
C MET A 222 -3.33 -13.99 -2.52
N MET A 223 -3.20 -13.32 -1.38
CA MET A 223 -4.26 -12.43 -0.89
C MET A 223 -4.46 -11.21 -1.80
N ALA A 224 -3.37 -10.64 -2.33
CA ALA A 224 -3.44 -9.55 -3.31
C ALA A 224 -4.11 -10.01 -4.61
N LEU A 225 -3.83 -11.24 -5.08
CA LEU A 225 -4.49 -11.83 -6.24
C LEU A 225 -5.99 -12.00 -6.01
N VAL A 226 -6.39 -12.51 -4.84
CA VAL A 226 -7.80 -12.63 -4.47
C VAL A 226 -8.46 -11.25 -4.44
N ALA A 227 -7.87 -10.27 -3.73
CA ALA A 227 -8.40 -8.92 -3.65
C ALA A 227 -8.57 -8.26 -5.04
N ALA A 228 -7.59 -8.43 -5.93
CA ALA A 228 -7.70 -7.93 -7.30
C ALA A 228 -8.79 -8.63 -8.12
N SER A 229 -8.96 -9.93 -7.92
CA SER A 229 -9.89 -10.77 -8.72
C SER A 229 -11.35 -10.66 -8.28
N VAL A 230 -11.62 -10.10 -7.10
CA VAL A 230 -12.98 -9.83 -6.59
C VAL A 230 -13.58 -8.54 -7.16
N ILE A 231 -12.73 -7.58 -7.54
CA ILE A 231 -13.17 -6.31 -8.14
C ILE A 231 -13.81 -6.59 -9.50
N GLU A 232 -14.85 -5.82 -9.83
CA GLU A 232 -15.44 -5.83 -11.18
C GLU A 232 -14.37 -5.48 -12.21
N PRO A 233 -14.14 -6.29 -13.28
CA PRO A 233 -13.03 -6.06 -14.20
C PRO A 233 -12.97 -4.63 -14.76
N GLY A 234 -14.13 -4.04 -15.10
CA GLY A 234 -14.19 -2.65 -15.58
C GLY A 234 -13.73 -1.62 -14.54
N LEU A 235 -14.06 -1.82 -13.27
CA LEU A 235 -13.57 -0.95 -12.19
C LEU A 235 -12.07 -1.15 -11.95
N TYR A 236 -11.59 -2.41 -12.00
CA TYR A 236 -10.17 -2.73 -11.86
C TYR A 236 -9.32 -2.03 -12.91
N PHE A 237 -9.73 -2.11 -14.19
CA PHE A 237 -9.03 -1.46 -15.30
C PHE A 237 -9.13 0.07 -15.24
N ALA A 238 -10.29 0.63 -14.88
CA ALA A 238 -10.44 2.08 -14.75
C ALA A 238 -9.50 2.68 -13.68
N MET A 239 -9.33 2.00 -12.55
CA MET A 239 -8.46 2.46 -11.46
C MET A 239 -6.97 2.28 -11.75
N ASN A 240 -6.59 1.12 -12.30
CA ASN A 240 -5.19 0.72 -12.42
C ASN A 240 -4.54 1.09 -13.76
N SER A 241 -5.32 1.42 -14.79
CA SER A 241 -4.75 1.85 -16.07
C SER A 241 -4.13 3.26 -15.96
N PRO A 242 -2.96 3.49 -16.59
CA PRO A 242 -2.36 4.81 -16.65
C PRO A 242 -3.30 5.85 -17.29
N PRO A 243 -3.32 7.12 -16.82
CA PRO A 243 -4.15 8.19 -17.40
C PRO A 243 -3.96 8.34 -18.92
N ALA A 244 -2.74 8.18 -19.41
CA ALA A 244 -2.41 8.22 -20.84
C ALA A 244 -3.13 7.11 -21.63
N THR A 245 -3.26 5.91 -21.07
CA THR A 245 -3.98 4.79 -21.70
C THR A 245 -5.49 5.02 -21.72
N LEU A 246 -6.02 5.71 -20.69
CA LEU A 246 -7.43 6.05 -20.59
C LEU A 246 -7.81 7.28 -21.43
N GLY A 247 -6.83 8.03 -21.96
CA GLY A 247 -7.06 9.28 -22.70
C GLY A 247 -7.51 10.43 -21.79
N ILE A 248 -7.08 10.42 -20.52
CA ILE A 248 -7.49 11.39 -19.51
C ILE A 248 -6.31 12.18 -18.95
N THR A 249 -6.59 13.42 -18.55
CA THR A 249 -5.68 14.24 -17.74
C THR A 249 -6.35 14.44 -16.39
N MET A 250 -5.74 13.92 -15.32
CA MET A 250 -6.31 14.06 -13.97
C MET A 250 -6.24 15.53 -13.52
N PRO A 251 -7.32 16.07 -12.94
CA PRO A 251 -7.28 17.41 -12.35
C PRO A 251 -6.42 17.42 -11.08
N ASP A 252 -5.94 18.60 -10.68
CA ASP A 252 -5.14 18.79 -9.48
C ASP A 252 -6.03 18.69 -8.22
N LEU A 253 -6.06 17.50 -7.63
CA LEU A 253 -6.93 17.18 -6.49
C LEU A 253 -6.59 17.99 -5.22
N HIS A 254 -5.37 18.54 -5.09
CA HIS A 254 -4.98 19.38 -3.95
C HIS A 254 -5.86 20.63 -3.80
N GLN A 255 -6.46 21.12 -4.89
CA GLN A 255 -7.26 22.34 -4.89
C GLN A 255 -8.75 22.10 -4.55
N MET A 256 -9.16 20.85 -4.28
CA MET A 256 -10.56 20.52 -3.95
C MET A 256 -11.06 21.10 -2.61
N GLY A 257 -10.16 21.59 -1.75
CA GLY A 257 -10.52 22.32 -0.53
C GLY A 257 -10.59 23.85 -0.67
N GLY A 258 -10.28 24.40 -1.85
CA GLY A 258 -10.26 25.85 -2.11
C GLY A 258 -11.41 26.34 -2.98
N ASP A 259 -11.36 27.61 -3.38
CA ASP A 259 -12.42 28.27 -4.17
C ASP A 259 -12.72 27.59 -5.53
N ASN A 260 -11.78 26.79 -6.04
CA ASN A 260 -11.89 26.07 -7.32
C ASN A 260 -12.51 24.67 -7.19
N ALA A 261 -12.89 24.23 -5.98
CA ALA A 261 -13.52 22.93 -5.74
C ALA A 261 -14.65 22.56 -6.74
N PRO A 262 -15.62 23.43 -7.06
CA PRO A 262 -16.69 23.07 -8.00
C PRO A 262 -16.20 22.82 -9.43
N LEU A 263 -15.16 23.54 -9.88
CA LEU A 263 -14.56 23.32 -11.21
C LEU A 263 -13.85 21.96 -11.27
N ILE A 264 -13.14 21.60 -10.21
CA ILE A 264 -12.41 20.32 -10.13
C ILE A 264 -13.38 19.15 -10.08
N MET A 265 -14.49 19.29 -9.36
CA MET A 265 -15.55 18.27 -9.33
C MET A 265 -16.19 18.08 -10.71
N ALA A 266 -16.42 19.15 -11.46
CA ALA A 266 -16.92 19.07 -12.84
C ALA A 266 -15.91 18.37 -13.77
N GLN A 267 -14.63 18.73 -13.67
CA GLN A 267 -13.55 18.07 -14.42
C GLN A 267 -13.46 16.58 -14.06
N LEU A 268 -13.62 16.23 -12.79
CA LEU A 268 -13.56 14.85 -12.33
C LEU A 268 -14.71 14.02 -12.90
N GLN A 269 -15.92 14.58 -12.99
CA GLN A 269 -17.05 13.92 -13.64
C GLN A 269 -16.76 13.64 -15.12
N GLU A 270 -16.20 14.61 -15.84
CA GLU A 270 -15.82 14.45 -17.26
C GLU A 270 -14.73 13.40 -17.44
N VAL A 271 -13.68 13.45 -16.62
CA VAL A 271 -12.57 12.49 -16.64
C VAL A 271 -13.06 11.08 -16.32
N THR A 272 -13.98 10.95 -15.37
CA THR A 272 -14.58 9.66 -15.01
C THR A 272 -15.46 9.12 -16.13
N ALA A 273 -16.22 9.98 -16.81
CA ALA A 273 -17.02 9.59 -17.97
C ALA A 273 -16.14 9.07 -19.12
N ARG A 274 -15.03 9.76 -19.40
CA ARG A 274 -14.05 9.31 -20.41
C ARG A 274 -13.40 7.99 -20.03
N ALA A 275 -12.96 7.83 -18.78
CA ALA A 275 -12.37 6.58 -18.30
C ALA A 275 -13.35 5.41 -18.45
N ALA A 276 -14.61 5.60 -18.06
CA ALA A 276 -15.65 4.58 -18.20
C ALA A 276 -15.91 4.19 -19.66
N ALA A 277 -15.97 5.19 -20.56
CA ALA A 277 -16.16 4.96 -22.00
C ALA A 277 -14.98 4.18 -22.61
N THR A 278 -13.74 4.57 -22.29
CA THR A 278 -12.54 3.89 -22.78
C THR A 278 -12.47 2.45 -22.29
N VAL A 279 -12.74 2.19 -21.00
CA VAL A 279 -12.72 0.83 -20.45
C VAL A 279 -13.85 -0.03 -21.02
N SER A 280 -15.04 0.55 -21.20
CA SER A 280 -16.15 -0.13 -21.87
C SER A 280 -15.83 -0.49 -23.31
N SER A 281 -15.03 0.32 -24.01
CA SER A 281 -14.54 0.00 -25.37
C SER A 281 -13.61 -1.22 -25.41
N TRP A 282 -12.98 -1.57 -24.29
CA TRP A 282 -12.17 -2.79 -24.14
C TRP A 282 -13.01 -4.04 -23.86
N GLY A 283 -14.34 -3.91 -23.79
CA GLY A 283 -15.25 -5.01 -23.50
C GLY A 283 -15.57 -5.18 -22.02
N PHE A 284 -15.11 -4.28 -21.14
CA PHE A 284 -15.42 -4.30 -19.71
C PHE A 284 -16.44 -3.22 -19.35
N VAL A 285 -17.70 -3.62 -19.20
CA VAL A 285 -18.80 -2.70 -18.92
C VAL A 285 -18.61 -2.04 -17.55
N ILE A 286 -18.48 -0.71 -17.53
CA ILE A 286 -18.41 0.10 -16.31
C ILE A 286 -19.05 1.45 -16.56
N THR A 287 -19.84 1.94 -15.60
CA THR A 287 -20.51 3.25 -15.68
C THR A 287 -19.73 4.32 -14.91
N PRO A 288 -19.81 5.60 -15.32
CA PRO A 288 -19.20 6.70 -14.57
C PRO A 288 -19.72 6.77 -13.13
N GLU A 289 -21.01 6.50 -12.93
CA GLU A 289 -21.66 6.51 -11.62
C GLU A 289 -21.07 5.45 -10.69
N GLN A 290 -20.80 4.24 -11.19
CA GLN A 290 -20.15 3.19 -10.41
C GLN A 290 -18.75 3.58 -9.94
N ILE A 291 -17.97 4.27 -10.78
CA ILE A 291 -16.63 4.74 -10.44
C ILE A 291 -16.71 5.83 -9.36
N LEU A 292 -17.59 6.82 -9.52
CA LEU A 292 -17.80 7.90 -8.55
C LEU A 292 -18.32 7.37 -7.22
N GLN A 293 -19.29 6.45 -7.25
CA GLN A 293 -19.84 5.83 -6.04
C GLN A 293 -18.78 5.02 -5.31
N THR A 294 -17.89 4.33 -6.03
CA THR A 294 -16.77 3.63 -5.40
C THR A 294 -15.84 4.59 -4.68
N ALA A 295 -15.49 5.72 -5.30
CA ALA A 295 -14.69 6.77 -4.66
C ALA A 295 -15.35 7.30 -3.37
N GLN A 296 -16.65 7.61 -3.43
CA GLN A 296 -17.42 8.04 -2.27
C GLN A 296 -17.44 6.99 -1.14
N ASN A 297 -17.62 5.71 -1.47
CA ASN A 297 -17.67 4.63 -0.49
C ASN A 297 -16.36 4.44 0.27
N ILE A 298 -15.23 4.80 -0.34
CA ILE A 298 -13.91 4.71 0.29
C ILE A 298 -13.45 6.04 0.91
N GLY A 299 -14.27 7.10 0.82
CA GLY A 299 -13.94 8.42 1.33
C GLY A 299 -12.87 9.16 0.52
N GLU A 300 -12.61 8.75 -0.72
CA GLU A 300 -11.65 9.39 -1.61
C GLU A 300 -12.37 10.23 -2.68
N PRO A 301 -11.76 11.34 -3.13
CA PRO A 301 -12.32 12.11 -4.23
C PRO A 301 -12.33 11.34 -5.54
N SER A 302 -11.35 10.46 -5.79
CA SER A 302 -11.27 9.65 -7.01
C SER A 302 -10.54 8.33 -6.79
N VAL A 303 -10.97 7.29 -7.51
CA VAL A 303 -10.27 5.99 -7.62
C VAL A 303 -9.41 5.88 -8.88
N LEU A 304 -9.42 6.88 -9.76
CA LEU A 304 -8.64 6.85 -10.99
C LEU A 304 -7.16 7.14 -10.70
N ASN A 305 -6.25 6.59 -11.51
CA ASN A 305 -4.79 6.78 -11.36
C ASN A 305 -4.23 6.28 -10.01
N ARG A 306 -4.93 5.36 -9.34
CA ARG A 306 -4.51 4.70 -8.11
C ARG A 306 -4.00 3.30 -8.42
N ALA A 307 -2.93 3.21 -9.21
CA ALA A 307 -2.37 1.93 -9.67
C ALA A 307 -1.64 1.18 -8.53
N GLY A 308 -1.87 -0.13 -8.43
CA GLY A 308 -1.11 -1.06 -7.59
C GLY A 308 -1.97 -1.91 -6.66
N GLY A 309 -1.32 -2.84 -5.96
CA GLY A 309 -2.00 -3.79 -5.05
C GLY A 309 -2.62 -3.12 -3.82
N ALA A 310 -1.96 -2.10 -3.25
CA ALA A 310 -2.47 -1.42 -2.04
C ALA A 310 -3.76 -0.62 -2.27
N PRO A 311 -3.88 0.23 -3.32
CA PRO A 311 -5.15 0.89 -3.64
C PRO A 311 -6.25 -0.10 -4.03
N THR A 312 -5.90 -1.14 -4.81
CA THR A 312 -6.80 -2.24 -5.18
C THR A 312 -7.38 -2.92 -3.94
N LEU A 313 -6.54 -3.19 -2.95
CA LEU A 313 -6.97 -3.75 -1.67
C LEU A 313 -7.84 -2.77 -0.86
N ALA A 314 -7.49 -1.48 -0.85
CA ALA A 314 -8.23 -0.44 -0.13
C ALA A 314 -9.66 -0.28 -0.64
N VAL A 315 -9.90 -0.44 -1.95
CA VAL A 315 -11.26 -0.41 -2.54
C VAL A 315 -12.16 -1.54 -2.05
N GLU A 316 -11.58 -2.69 -1.73
CA GLU A 316 -12.34 -3.87 -1.31
C GLU A 316 -12.59 -3.92 0.21
N LEU A 317 -11.72 -3.34 1.03
CA LEU A 317 -11.87 -3.33 2.49
C LEU A 317 -13.22 -2.78 2.99
N PRO A 318 -13.74 -1.64 2.48
CA PRO A 318 -15.08 -1.16 2.84
C PRO A 318 -16.19 -2.10 2.40
N LYS A 319 -16.08 -2.70 1.21
CA LYS A 319 -17.06 -3.68 0.71
C LYS A 319 -17.09 -4.94 1.57
N PHE A 320 -15.93 -5.39 2.05
CA PHE A 320 -15.81 -6.49 2.99
C PHE A 320 -16.48 -6.17 4.33
N SER A 321 -16.28 -4.96 4.87
CA SER A 321 -16.92 -4.51 6.11
C SER A 321 -18.45 -4.40 5.97
N ILE A 322 -18.94 -3.86 4.83
CA ILE A 322 -20.36 -3.77 4.53
C ILE A 322 -20.99 -5.17 4.38
N LYS A 323 -20.33 -6.10 3.68
CA LYS A 323 -20.80 -7.49 3.54
C LYS A 323 -20.79 -8.24 4.88
N LEU A 324 -19.80 -8.04 5.75
CA LEU A 324 -19.79 -8.59 7.11
C LEU A 324 -20.97 -8.05 7.93
N CYS A 325 -21.29 -6.76 7.80
CA CYS A 325 -22.48 -6.19 8.44
C CYS A 325 -23.79 -6.75 7.87
N GLN A 326 -23.88 -6.92 6.55
CA GLN A 326 -25.04 -7.54 5.89
C GLN A 326 -25.21 -9.01 6.26
N TRP A 327 -24.11 -9.75 6.43
CA TRP A 327 -24.14 -11.15 6.87
C TRP A 327 -24.66 -11.25 8.31
N ARG A 328 -24.19 -10.37 9.20
CA ARG A 328 -24.69 -10.25 10.57
C ARG A 328 -26.16 -9.80 10.63
N ILE A 329 -26.61 -8.97 9.69
CA ILE A 329 -28.02 -8.59 9.50
C ILE A 329 -28.86 -9.78 9.03
N TRP A 330 -28.35 -10.59 8.11
CA TRP A 330 -29.03 -11.79 7.62
C TRP A 330 -29.21 -12.83 8.73
N ASP A 331 -28.25 -12.96 9.63
CA ASP A 331 -28.31 -13.84 10.81
C ASP A 331 -29.19 -13.29 11.96
N SER A 332 -29.51 -11.99 11.98
CA SER A 332 -30.23 -11.34 13.08
C SER A 332 -31.57 -10.68 12.72
N GLY A 333 -31.99 -10.71 11.46
CA GLY A 333 -33.30 -10.23 11.02
C GLY A 333 -33.52 -8.72 11.09
N ILE A 334 -32.47 -7.90 11.21
CA ILE A 334 -32.56 -6.44 11.39
C ILE A 334 -32.46 -5.71 10.05
N THR A 335 -33.42 -4.87 9.71
CA THR A 335 -33.49 -4.14 8.42
C THR A 335 -32.25 -3.26 8.11
N SER A 336 -31.85 -3.22 6.83
CA SER A 336 -30.58 -2.70 6.28
C SER A 336 -30.23 -1.21 6.52
N GLY A 337 -31.16 -0.40 7.03
CA GLY A 337 -31.01 1.06 7.10
C GLY A 337 -30.06 1.61 8.18
N SER A 338 -29.72 0.83 9.21
CA SER A 338 -28.95 1.36 10.36
C SER A 338 -27.42 1.22 10.24
N CYS A 339 -26.89 0.44 9.30
CA CYS A 339 -25.45 0.13 9.26
C CYS A 339 -24.62 1.17 8.49
N SER A 340 -25.18 1.81 7.45
CA SER A 340 -24.47 2.83 6.65
C SER A 340 -24.02 4.05 7.47
N ARG A 341 -24.69 4.36 8.58
CA ARG A 341 -24.44 5.59 9.34
C ARG A 341 -23.40 5.42 10.47
N ARG A 342 -22.95 4.19 10.77
CA ARG A 342 -22.05 3.90 11.91
C ARG A 342 -20.57 3.69 11.54
N TYR A 343 -20.26 3.59 10.26
CA TYR A 343 -18.89 3.40 9.74
C TYR A 343 -18.39 4.57 8.89
N LEU A 344 -19.25 5.54 8.58
CA LEU A 344 -18.94 6.78 7.85
C LEU A 344 -18.87 8.01 8.79
N SER A 345 -18.78 7.77 10.10
CA SER A 345 -18.64 8.79 11.15
C SER A 345 -17.47 8.46 12.06
#